data_AF-A0A957TXM4-F1
#
_entry.id   AF-A0A957TXM4-F1
#
_cell.length_a   1.000
_cell.length_b   1.000
_cell.length_c   1.000
_cell.angle_alpha   90.00
_cell.angle_beta   90.00
_cell.angle_gamma   90.00
#
_symmetry.space_group_name_H-M   'P 1'
#
loop_
_entity.id
_entity.type
_entity.pdbx_description
1 polymer ?
#
loop_
_entity_poly.entity_id
_entity_poly.type
_entity_poly.pdbx_seq_one_letter_code
_entity_poly.pdbx_strand_id
1 'polypeptide(L)'
;MDNYRFPDDDAVDYVTAMRESIKLMAVAPMRVSAPMYAMTYLAPLSEIILPAFVPNVKGGSGSFKSSYTALFLNHYGAKFTEYTMPADWLATPNSLEKLTFHAKDVLLVIDDLRPATNPSEKKQLDDAVSRIARAVGNRQGRSRLDSNSDFRRTFTPRGVVAMTAEKNAMGYSVNSRLMSIEVEAGEINADKLTEAQSQRHVYAYAMRGFIEYVIEHWDELNKVLPSRVADTRALSNGNGHHKRLPNATATLYTAFECAMSYAVSINAINDTEADQLLDQCYEALLDMADVQSELTEAEDPALKYLTIISTLIAQNKAYLMGPVYEIDEDGTEKRAHIGMGGTEKLGWHDGSNVYLLPGAY
;
A
#
# COMPACT_ATOMS: atom_id res chain seq x y z
N MET A 1 12.28 18.95 6.40
CA MET A 1 12.42 19.16 4.94
C MET A 1 13.88 19.34 4.52
N ASP A 2 14.78 19.75 5.41
CA ASP A 2 16.17 20.11 5.08
C ASP A 2 17.04 19.01 4.44
N ASN A 3 16.66 17.73 4.61
CA ASN A 3 17.34 16.60 3.97
C ASN A 3 16.91 16.37 2.51
N TYR A 4 15.80 16.97 2.05
CA TYR A 4 15.39 16.94 0.65
C TYR A 4 16.26 17.91 -0.14
N ARG A 5 17.31 17.39 -0.77
CA ARG A 5 18.28 18.20 -1.50
C ARG A 5 18.98 17.37 -2.57
N PHE A 6 18.87 17.81 -3.82
CA PHE A 6 19.68 17.29 -4.91
C PHE A 6 21.12 17.81 -4.84
N PRO A 7 22.09 17.03 -5.35
CA PRO A 7 23.46 17.51 -5.53
C PRO A 7 23.47 18.71 -6.49
N ASP A 8 24.28 19.71 -6.17
CA ASP A 8 24.51 20.92 -6.95
C ASP A 8 25.79 20.84 -7.81
N ASP A 9 26.44 19.68 -7.81
CA ASP A 9 27.59 19.35 -8.65
C ASP A 9 27.23 18.19 -9.63
N ASP A 10 28.18 17.83 -10.48
CA ASP A 10 28.07 16.73 -11.45
C ASP A 10 29.14 15.64 -11.17
N ALA A 11 29.41 15.35 -9.89
CA ALA A 11 30.45 14.39 -9.48
C ALA A 11 30.13 12.93 -9.88
N VAL A 12 28.86 12.61 -10.13
CA VAL A 12 28.40 11.32 -10.62
C VAL A 12 27.56 11.54 -11.87
N ASP A 13 27.91 10.87 -12.98
CA ASP A 13 27.13 10.91 -14.21
C ASP A 13 25.80 10.15 -14.06
N TYR A 14 24.80 10.53 -14.86
CA TYR A 14 23.45 9.94 -14.78
C TYR A 14 23.41 8.46 -15.15
N VAL A 15 24.30 7.98 -16.02
CA VAL A 15 24.34 6.56 -16.40
C VAL A 15 24.78 5.71 -15.24
N THR A 16 25.88 6.08 -14.58
CA THR A 16 26.37 5.43 -13.36
C THR A 16 25.31 5.51 -12.26
N ALA A 17 24.72 6.69 -12.04
CA ALA A 17 23.72 6.87 -11.00
C ALA A 17 22.47 6.00 -11.21
N MET A 18 21.96 5.96 -12.44
CA MET A 18 20.77 5.18 -12.78
C MET A 18 21.05 3.67 -12.66
N ARG A 19 22.24 3.20 -13.03
CA ARG A 19 22.65 1.81 -12.81
C ARG A 19 22.68 1.44 -11.32
N GLU A 20 23.25 2.30 -10.47
CA GLU A 20 23.21 2.07 -9.02
C GLU A 20 21.79 2.09 -8.46
N SER A 21 20.93 2.98 -8.96
CA SER A 21 19.50 2.99 -8.61
C SER A 21 18.82 1.67 -8.97
N ILE A 22 19.01 1.16 -10.19
CA ILE A 22 18.43 -0.11 -10.66
C ILE A 22 18.90 -1.30 -9.80
N LYS A 23 20.16 -1.32 -9.36
CA LYS A 23 20.69 -2.38 -8.47
C LYS A 23 19.91 -2.52 -7.16
N LEU A 24 19.24 -1.46 -6.69
CA LEU A 24 18.37 -1.55 -5.51
C LEU A 24 17.29 -2.62 -5.67
N MET A 25 16.85 -2.90 -6.91
CA MET A 25 15.85 -3.94 -7.16
C MET A 25 16.32 -5.35 -6.83
N ALA A 26 17.64 -5.59 -6.81
CA ALA A 26 18.24 -6.88 -6.49
C ALA A 26 18.43 -7.12 -4.98
N VAL A 27 18.14 -6.13 -4.12
CA VAL A 27 18.29 -6.20 -2.66
C VAL A 27 17.19 -7.04 -2.00
N ALA A 28 16.00 -7.06 -2.60
CA ALA A 28 14.83 -7.81 -2.13
C ALA A 28 14.09 -8.45 -3.31
N PRO A 29 13.17 -9.42 -3.09
CA PRO A 29 12.31 -9.95 -4.15
C PRO A 29 11.50 -8.86 -4.85
N MET A 30 11.14 -9.06 -6.13
CA MET A 30 10.46 -8.05 -6.95
C MET A 30 9.12 -7.58 -6.36
N ARG A 31 8.39 -8.43 -5.64
CA ARG A 31 7.15 -8.03 -4.92
C ARG A 31 7.38 -7.01 -3.79
N VAL A 32 8.63 -6.82 -3.36
CA VAL A 32 9.04 -5.76 -2.44
C VAL A 32 9.72 -4.64 -3.20
N SER A 33 10.72 -4.96 -4.02
CA SER A 33 11.60 -3.95 -4.60
C SER A 33 10.96 -3.19 -5.77
N ALA A 34 10.17 -3.84 -6.62
CA ALA A 34 9.48 -3.21 -7.75
C ALA A 34 8.47 -2.13 -7.33
N PRO A 35 7.53 -2.37 -6.39
CA PRO A 35 6.61 -1.31 -5.96
C PRO A 35 7.33 -0.18 -5.22
N MET A 36 8.41 -0.47 -4.47
CA MET A 36 9.22 0.56 -3.82
C MET A 36 10.01 1.41 -4.83
N TYR A 37 10.52 0.80 -5.89
CA TYR A 37 11.16 1.51 -7.00
C TYR A 37 10.14 2.36 -7.75
N ALA A 38 9.01 1.78 -8.13
CA ALA A 38 7.92 2.45 -8.83
C ALA A 38 7.38 3.66 -8.07
N MET A 39 7.14 3.55 -6.75
CA MET A 39 6.64 4.68 -5.95
C MET A 39 7.65 5.83 -5.85
N THR A 40 8.95 5.50 -5.94
CA THR A 40 10.04 6.47 -5.91
C THR A 40 10.03 7.33 -7.17
N TYR A 41 9.84 6.73 -8.35
CA TYR A 41 9.80 7.44 -9.63
C TYR A 41 8.40 7.96 -10.00
N LEU A 42 7.35 7.46 -9.36
CA LEU A 42 6.00 8.02 -9.46
C LEU A 42 5.91 9.43 -8.85
N ALA A 43 6.69 9.71 -7.80
CA ALA A 43 6.57 10.97 -7.07
C ALA A 43 6.73 12.24 -7.93
N PRO A 44 7.77 12.40 -8.78
CA PRO A 44 7.87 13.55 -9.69
C PRO A 44 6.78 13.58 -10.78
N LEU A 45 6.13 12.45 -11.04
CA LEU A 45 5.02 12.33 -11.99
C LEU A 45 3.65 12.67 -11.36
N SER A 46 3.60 13.08 -10.09
CA SER A 46 2.35 13.26 -9.32
C SER A 46 1.38 14.32 -9.88
N GLU A 47 1.88 15.24 -10.70
CA GLU A 47 1.05 16.22 -11.42
C GLU A 47 0.37 15.60 -12.65
N ILE A 48 1.02 14.62 -13.29
CA ILE A 48 0.52 13.93 -14.49
C ILE A 48 -0.35 12.73 -14.10
N ILE A 49 0.19 11.86 -13.23
CA ILE A 49 -0.47 10.67 -12.73
C ILE A 49 -0.83 10.89 -11.27
N LEU A 50 -2.09 10.68 -10.92
CA LEU A 50 -2.57 10.85 -9.56
C LEU A 50 -2.23 9.64 -8.65
N PRO A 51 -1.35 9.77 -7.64
CA PRO A 51 -1.12 8.71 -6.65
C PRO A 51 -2.25 8.68 -5.60
N ALA A 52 -3.39 8.06 -5.95
CA ALA A 52 -4.57 7.97 -5.08
C ALA A 52 -4.54 6.77 -4.10
N PHE A 53 -3.37 6.44 -3.56
CA PHE A 53 -3.17 5.33 -2.62
C PHE A 53 -1.93 5.60 -1.75
N VAL A 54 -1.82 4.89 -0.63
CA VAL A 54 -0.65 4.96 0.25
C VAL A 54 0.08 3.63 0.25
N PRO A 55 1.30 3.55 -0.33
CA PRO A 55 2.17 2.39 -0.13
C PRO A 55 2.46 2.18 1.35
N ASN A 56 2.28 0.96 1.82
CA ASN A 56 2.51 0.55 3.21
C ASN A 56 3.53 -0.58 3.25
N VAL A 57 4.78 -0.25 3.55
CA VAL A 57 5.87 -1.21 3.69
C VAL A 57 5.77 -1.87 5.06
N LYS A 58 5.25 -3.10 5.07
CA LYS A 58 4.82 -3.80 6.27
C LYS A 58 5.72 -5.00 6.53
N GLY A 59 6.27 -5.11 7.73
CA GLY A 59 7.14 -6.23 8.07
C GLY A 59 7.46 -6.32 9.56
N GLY A 60 7.93 -7.48 10.00
CA GLY A 60 8.33 -7.69 11.40
C GLY A 60 9.47 -6.76 11.82
N SER A 61 9.67 -6.60 13.13
CA SER A 61 10.88 -5.94 13.63
C SER A 61 12.14 -6.71 13.18
N GLY A 62 13.22 -5.99 12.88
CA GLY A 62 14.47 -6.58 12.37
C GLY A 62 14.46 -7.03 10.91
N SER A 63 13.41 -6.75 10.14
CA SER A 63 13.31 -7.10 8.70
C SER A 63 14.11 -6.20 7.75
N PHE A 64 14.81 -5.19 8.27
CA PHE A 64 15.49 -4.13 7.49
C PHE A 64 14.58 -3.23 6.64
N LYS A 65 13.25 -3.30 6.81
CA LYS A 65 12.28 -2.51 6.03
C LYS A 65 12.53 -1.00 6.03
N SER A 66 12.81 -0.39 7.18
CA SER A 66 13.04 1.06 7.30
C SER A 66 14.37 1.46 6.68
N SER A 67 15.43 0.66 6.89
CA SER A 67 16.75 0.89 6.27
C SER A 67 16.69 0.81 4.75
N TYR A 68 15.94 -0.16 4.20
CA TYR A 68 15.75 -0.28 2.75
C TYR A 68 14.87 0.84 2.20
N THR A 69 13.78 1.19 2.89
CA THR A 69 12.92 2.35 2.54
C THR A 69 13.72 3.65 2.49
N ALA A 70 14.70 3.83 3.39
CA ALA A 70 15.56 5.01 3.38
C ALA A 70 16.40 5.12 2.10
N LEU A 71 16.83 4.00 1.50
CA LEU A 71 17.59 4.02 0.23
C LEU A 71 16.77 4.55 -0.93
N PHE A 72 15.48 4.20 -1.00
CA PHE A 72 14.56 4.80 -1.96
C PHE A 72 14.37 6.30 -1.70
N LEU A 73 14.24 6.70 -0.44
CA LEU A 73 14.16 8.12 -0.08
C LEU A 73 15.45 8.90 -0.41
N ASN A 74 16.61 8.25 -0.44
CA ASN A 74 17.88 8.87 -0.83
C ASN A 74 17.92 9.36 -2.30
N HIS A 75 16.96 8.96 -3.14
CA HIS A 75 16.74 9.59 -4.45
C HIS A 75 16.36 11.08 -4.33
N TYR A 76 15.88 11.52 -3.17
CA TYR A 76 15.52 12.91 -2.91
C TYR A 76 16.53 13.65 -2.00
N GLY A 77 17.58 12.97 -1.56
CA GLY A 77 18.68 13.56 -0.80
C GLY A 77 19.52 12.54 -0.03
N ALA A 78 20.84 12.70 -0.04
CA ALA A 78 21.79 11.67 0.42
C ALA A 78 21.82 11.36 1.93
N LYS A 79 21.09 12.13 2.75
CA LYS A 79 21.20 12.10 4.22
C LYS A 79 20.13 11.23 4.89
N PHE A 80 19.27 10.57 4.12
CA PHE A 80 18.22 9.76 4.68
C PHE A 80 18.75 8.41 5.19
N THR A 81 18.39 8.10 6.42
CA THR A 81 18.63 6.86 7.14
C THR A 81 17.33 6.45 7.81
N GLU A 82 17.28 5.24 8.34
CA GLU A 82 16.19 4.76 9.20
C GLU A 82 15.95 5.64 10.44
N TYR A 83 16.91 6.49 10.83
CA TYR A 83 16.80 7.42 11.96
C TYR A 83 16.55 8.87 11.55
N THR A 84 16.63 9.19 10.26
CA THR A 84 16.46 10.57 9.74
C THR A 84 15.30 10.68 8.76
N MET A 85 14.33 9.77 8.87
CA MET A 85 13.08 9.80 8.14
C MET A 85 12.33 11.14 8.36
N PRO A 86 11.57 11.61 7.36
CA PRO A 86 11.01 12.96 7.39
C PRO A 86 9.80 13.09 8.33
N ALA A 87 9.17 11.97 8.71
CA ALA A 87 8.07 11.92 9.66
C ALA A 87 7.94 10.54 10.31
N ASP A 88 7.25 10.53 11.45
CA ASP A 88 6.80 9.35 12.17
C ASP A 88 5.32 9.51 12.60
N TRP A 89 4.73 8.45 13.15
CA TRP A 89 3.35 8.47 13.65
C TRP A 89 3.18 9.06 15.06
N LEU A 90 4.26 9.54 15.70
CA LEU A 90 4.17 10.35 16.93
C LEU A 90 3.80 11.80 16.62
N ALA A 91 4.02 12.24 15.38
CA ALA A 91 3.63 13.58 14.93
C ALA A 91 2.11 13.79 14.97
N THR A 92 1.69 15.03 15.30
CA THR A 92 0.26 15.36 15.32
C THR A 92 -0.35 15.29 13.91
N PRO A 93 -1.63 14.89 13.77
CA PRO A 93 -2.28 14.79 12.46
C PRO A 93 -2.26 16.09 11.64
N ASN A 94 -2.32 17.26 12.29
CA ASN A 94 -2.24 18.55 11.60
C ASN A 94 -0.82 18.83 11.07
N SER A 95 0.22 18.33 11.75
CA SER A 95 1.60 18.42 11.27
C SER A 95 1.78 17.55 10.03
N LEU A 96 1.30 16.30 10.07
CA LEU A 96 1.36 15.38 8.93
C LEU A 96 0.59 15.91 7.71
N GLU A 97 -0.59 16.51 7.89
CA GLU A 97 -1.32 17.16 6.78
C GLU A 97 -0.53 18.30 6.13
N LYS A 98 0.11 19.16 6.93
CA LYS A 98 0.96 20.23 6.37
C LYS A 98 2.17 19.65 5.66
N LEU A 99 2.82 18.66 6.24
CA LEU A 99 4.00 18.04 5.68
C LEU A 99 3.70 17.36 4.33
N THR A 100 2.62 16.57 4.27
CA THR A 100 2.15 15.93 3.02
C THR A 100 1.75 16.95 1.95
N PHE A 101 1.24 18.12 2.33
CA PHE A 101 1.02 19.22 1.39
C PHE A 101 2.34 19.84 0.91
N HIS A 102 3.31 20.06 1.79
CA HIS A 102 4.60 20.67 1.42
C HIS A 102 5.48 19.73 0.60
N ALA A 103 5.34 18.41 0.76
CA ALA A 103 5.98 17.38 -0.03
C ALA A 103 5.33 17.23 -1.43
N LYS A 104 5.36 18.31 -2.23
CA LYS A 104 4.88 18.29 -3.62
C LYS A 104 5.90 17.57 -4.49
N ASP A 105 5.42 16.64 -5.31
CA ASP A 105 6.19 15.91 -6.34
C ASP A 105 7.43 15.17 -5.80
N VAL A 106 7.42 14.79 -4.52
CA VAL A 106 8.48 14.00 -3.87
C VAL A 106 7.90 12.82 -3.09
N LEU A 107 8.73 11.81 -2.81
CA LEU A 107 8.40 10.73 -1.91
C LEU A 107 8.48 11.22 -0.46
N LEU A 108 7.40 11.07 0.30
CA LEU A 108 7.35 11.30 1.74
C LEU A 108 7.09 9.99 2.46
N VAL A 109 7.95 9.64 3.43
CA VAL A 109 7.80 8.42 4.25
C VAL A 109 7.39 8.82 5.67
N ILE A 110 6.28 8.25 6.16
CA ILE A 110 5.87 8.31 7.57
C ILE A 110 6.24 6.97 8.22
N ASP A 111 7.32 6.98 8.99
CA ASP A 111 7.95 5.76 9.52
C ASP A 111 7.32 5.29 10.84
N ASP A 112 7.56 4.02 11.16
CA ASP A 112 7.34 3.38 12.46
C ASP A 112 5.88 3.37 12.94
N LEU A 113 4.96 2.88 12.10
CA LEU A 113 3.63 2.52 12.59
C LEU A 113 3.72 1.22 13.39
N ARG A 114 3.75 1.35 14.71
CA ARG A 114 3.85 0.23 15.67
C ARG A 114 2.48 -0.18 16.22
N PRO A 115 2.34 -1.42 16.74
CA PRO A 115 1.16 -1.83 17.49
C PRO A 115 1.02 -0.97 18.75
N ALA A 116 -0.17 -0.39 18.95
CA ALA A 116 -0.46 0.41 20.12
C ALA A 116 -0.48 -0.43 21.41
N THR A 117 -0.05 0.17 22.51
CA THR A 117 0.01 -0.50 23.83
C THR A 117 -1.35 -0.51 24.54
N ASN A 118 -2.23 0.43 24.21
CA ASN A 118 -3.53 0.56 24.82
C ASN A 118 -4.63 0.98 23.81
N PRO A 119 -5.92 0.77 24.13
CA PRO A 119 -7.02 1.05 23.20
C PRO A 119 -7.15 2.52 22.77
N SER A 120 -6.77 3.47 23.63
CA SER A 120 -6.85 4.90 23.31
C SER A 120 -5.78 5.29 22.29
N GLU A 121 -4.54 4.86 22.49
CA GLU A 121 -3.43 5.04 21.54
C GLU A 121 -3.77 4.37 20.21
N LYS A 122 -4.33 3.15 20.25
CA LYS A 122 -4.77 2.44 19.04
C LYS A 122 -5.75 3.25 18.21
N LYS A 123 -6.80 3.77 18.86
CA LYS A 123 -7.80 4.60 18.20
C LYS A 123 -7.18 5.86 17.60
N GLN A 124 -6.25 6.51 18.31
CA GLN A 124 -5.58 7.71 17.80
C GLN A 124 -4.71 7.42 16.57
N LEU A 125 -3.95 6.32 16.57
CA LEU A 125 -3.15 5.90 15.42
C LEU A 125 -4.04 5.49 14.24
N ASP A 126 -5.07 4.67 14.47
CA ASP A 126 -6.03 4.27 13.44
C ASP A 126 -6.72 5.51 12.81
N ASP A 127 -7.12 6.49 13.63
CA ASP A 127 -7.71 7.75 13.17
C ASP A 127 -6.72 8.60 12.36
N ALA A 128 -5.45 8.65 12.78
CA ALA A 128 -4.39 9.38 12.08
C ALA A 128 -4.09 8.75 10.71
N VAL A 129 -3.89 7.44 10.65
CA VAL A 129 -3.68 6.69 9.40
C VAL A 129 -4.88 6.86 8.47
N SER A 130 -6.10 6.63 8.98
CA SER A 130 -7.34 6.76 8.20
C SER A 130 -7.50 8.17 7.64
N ARG A 131 -7.13 9.20 8.40
CA ARG A 131 -7.13 10.59 7.95
C ARG A 131 -6.15 10.82 6.81
N ILE A 132 -4.90 10.36 6.93
CA ILE A 132 -3.88 10.51 5.87
C ILE A 132 -4.26 9.70 4.63
N ALA A 133 -4.64 8.43 4.78
CA ALA A 133 -5.05 7.57 3.68
C ALA A 133 -6.25 8.14 2.91
N ARG A 134 -7.25 8.70 3.61
CA ARG A 134 -8.37 9.40 2.97
C ARG A 134 -7.93 10.69 2.27
N ALA A 135 -7.06 11.48 2.89
CA ALA A 135 -6.56 12.71 2.29
C ALA A 135 -5.79 12.44 0.98
N VAL A 136 -4.97 11.38 0.95
CA VAL A 136 -4.26 10.92 -0.25
C VAL A 136 -5.23 10.38 -1.29
N GLY A 137 -6.07 9.40 -0.91
CA GLY A 137 -6.96 8.72 -1.85
C GLY A 137 -8.06 9.61 -2.46
N ASN A 138 -8.58 10.58 -1.71
CA ASN A 138 -9.64 11.46 -2.22
C ASN A 138 -9.10 12.78 -2.82
N ARG A 139 -7.80 13.11 -2.64
CA ARG A 139 -7.24 14.46 -2.87
C ARG A 139 -8.11 15.60 -2.30
N GLN A 140 -8.84 15.33 -1.23
CA GLN A 140 -9.67 16.31 -0.53
C GLN A 140 -9.03 16.60 0.81
N GLY A 141 -8.56 17.83 1.02
CA GLY A 141 -8.40 18.31 2.38
C GLY A 141 -9.75 18.82 2.90
N ARG A 142 -9.89 18.91 4.23
CA ARG A 142 -11.14 19.40 4.84
C ARG A 142 -11.20 20.92 4.76
N SER A 143 -12.15 21.47 4.01
CA SER A 143 -12.51 22.88 4.11
C SER A 143 -13.04 23.15 5.52
N ARG A 144 -12.45 24.12 6.21
CA ARG A 144 -12.88 24.58 7.53
C ARG A 144 -12.98 26.10 7.47
N LEU A 145 -13.91 26.69 8.18
CA LEU A 145 -13.91 28.14 8.38
C LEU A 145 -12.91 28.49 9.49
N ASP A 146 -12.26 29.64 9.41
CA ASP A 146 -11.50 30.20 10.52
C ASP A 146 -12.41 30.99 11.48
N SER A 147 -11.82 31.58 12.52
CA SER A 147 -12.54 32.40 13.50
C SER A 147 -13.15 33.67 12.89
N ASN A 148 -12.73 34.05 11.67
CA ASN A 148 -13.22 35.19 10.92
C ASN A 148 -14.26 34.77 9.86
N SER A 149 -14.69 33.50 9.86
CA SER A 149 -15.61 32.93 8.87
C SER A 149 -15.06 32.89 7.44
N ASP A 150 -13.73 32.97 7.27
CA ASP A 150 -13.06 32.76 5.99
C ASP A 150 -12.71 31.28 5.78
N PHE A 151 -12.65 30.83 4.53
CA PHE A 151 -12.20 29.48 4.22
C PHE A 151 -10.72 29.30 4.62
N ARG A 152 -10.44 28.43 5.59
CA ARG A 152 -9.08 27.98 5.89
C ARG A 152 -8.50 27.26 4.69
N ARG A 153 -7.23 27.57 4.42
CA ARG A 153 -6.42 26.88 3.44
C ARG A 153 -6.48 25.37 3.69
N THR A 154 -6.85 24.66 2.63
CA THR A 154 -6.99 23.21 2.64
C THR A 154 -5.65 22.59 2.24
N PHE A 155 -5.08 21.75 3.10
CA PHE A 155 -3.79 21.09 2.87
C PHE A 155 -4.03 19.69 2.29
N THR A 156 -3.99 19.59 0.96
CA THR A 156 -4.09 18.31 0.25
C THR A 156 -2.70 17.74 -0.03
N PRO A 157 -2.45 16.43 0.12
CA PRO A 157 -1.20 15.79 -0.30
C PRO A 157 -0.89 16.01 -1.78
N ARG A 158 0.36 16.33 -2.12
CA ARG A 158 0.79 16.70 -3.50
C ARG A 158 1.95 15.86 -4.05
N GLY A 159 2.29 14.76 -3.39
CA GLY A 159 3.32 13.82 -3.81
C GLY A 159 2.91 12.39 -3.46
N VAL A 160 3.87 11.46 -3.49
CA VAL A 160 3.65 10.10 -3.02
C VAL A 160 3.89 10.06 -1.51
N VAL A 161 2.88 9.64 -0.76
CA VAL A 161 2.98 9.42 0.69
C VAL A 161 3.03 7.92 0.92
N ALA A 162 4.17 7.44 1.41
CA ALA A 162 4.37 6.05 1.84
C ALA A 162 4.47 5.99 3.36
N MET A 163 4.25 4.80 3.92
CA MET A 163 4.45 4.54 5.33
C MET A 163 5.17 3.21 5.55
N THR A 164 5.79 3.06 6.72
CA THR A 164 6.25 1.76 7.20
C THR A 164 5.41 1.33 8.40
N ALA A 165 5.19 0.02 8.52
CA ALA A 165 4.37 -0.52 9.60
C ALA A 165 4.86 -1.90 10.08
N GLU A 166 4.62 -2.21 11.34
CA GLU A 166 4.72 -3.59 11.81
C GLU A 166 3.51 -4.42 11.37
N LYS A 167 3.66 -5.76 11.34
CA LYS A 167 2.64 -6.66 10.80
C LYS A 167 1.25 -6.54 11.45
N ASN A 168 1.19 -6.17 12.73
CA ASN A 168 -0.05 -6.09 13.50
C ASN A 168 -0.40 -4.66 13.92
N ALA A 169 0.19 -3.66 13.26
CA ALA A 169 0.05 -2.28 13.69
C ALA A 169 -1.33 -1.67 13.41
N MET A 170 -2.07 -2.19 12.41
CA MET A 170 -3.39 -1.68 12.01
C MET A 170 -4.49 -2.71 12.15
N GLY A 171 -5.69 -2.22 12.48
CA GLY A 171 -6.93 -2.97 12.32
C GLY A 171 -7.39 -3.02 10.86
N TYR A 172 -8.24 -4.00 10.54
CA TYR A 172 -8.63 -4.31 9.17
C TYR A 172 -9.46 -3.22 8.44
N SER A 173 -10.08 -2.29 9.18
CA SER A 173 -11.01 -1.27 8.63
C SER A 173 -10.34 -0.16 7.80
N VAL A 174 -9.00 -0.06 7.77
CA VAL A 174 -8.26 1.05 7.09
C VAL A 174 -7.72 0.64 5.70
N ASN A 175 -7.94 -0.61 5.27
CA ASN A 175 -7.15 -1.23 4.20
C ASN A 175 -7.43 -0.78 2.75
N SER A 176 -8.64 -0.28 2.39
CA SER A 176 -9.00 -0.10 0.96
C SER A 176 -8.21 0.97 0.21
N ARG A 177 -7.48 1.86 0.91
CA ARG A 177 -6.63 2.91 0.31
C ARG A 177 -5.14 2.69 0.54
N LEU A 178 -4.79 1.60 1.21
CA LEU A 178 -3.42 1.20 1.44
C LEU A 178 -3.03 0.16 0.39
N MET A 179 -1.82 0.24 -0.12
CA MET A 179 -1.21 -0.84 -0.89
C MET A 179 -0.18 -1.51 -0.01
N SER A 180 -0.42 -2.75 0.38
CA SER A 180 0.49 -3.48 1.26
C SER A 180 1.70 -4.00 0.48
N ILE A 181 2.89 -3.65 0.95
CA ILE A 181 4.16 -4.20 0.48
C ILE A 181 4.73 -5.02 1.65
N GLU A 182 4.49 -6.34 1.63
CA GLU A 182 4.85 -7.21 2.75
C GLU A 182 6.30 -7.67 2.64
N VAL A 183 7.07 -7.39 3.69
CA VAL A 183 8.48 -7.75 3.84
C VAL A 183 8.60 -8.81 4.92
N GLU A 184 8.98 -10.01 4.51
CA GLU A 184 9.26 -11.11 5.43
C GLU A 184 10.69 -11.06 5.97
N ALA A 185 10.90 -11.71 7.12
CA ALA A 185 12.24 -11.79 7.70
C ALA A 185 13.17 -12.59 6.77
N GLY A 186 14.33 -12.03 6.46
CA GLY A 186 15.35 -12.66 5.61
C GLY A 186 15.21 -12.37 4.11
N GLU A 187 14.19 -11.62 3.68
CA GLU A 187 14.02 -11.31 2.25
C GLU A 187 14.90 -10.17 1.75
N ILE A 188 15.18 -9.22 2.62
CA ILE A 188 16.15 -8.16 2.34
C ILE A 188 17.54 -8.75 2.56
N ASN A 189 18.32 -8.85 1.48
CA ASN A 189 19.68 -9.33 1.51
C ASN A 189 20.59 -8.31 2.22
N ALA A 190 21.12 -8.67 3.39
CA ALA A 190 21.89 -7.77 4.23
C ALA A 190 23.20 -7.28 3.58
N ASP A 191 23.88 -8.13 2.79
CA ASP A 191 25.13 -7.76 2.13
C ASP A 191 24.88 -6.73 1.02
N LYS A 192 23.89 -6.98 0.16
CA LYS A 192 23.48 -6.04 -0.88
C LYS A 192 22.90 -4.75 -0.31
N LEU A 193 22.18 -4.83 0.81
CA LEU A 193 21.70 -3.66 1.53
C LEU A 193 22.89 -2.82 2.02
N THR A 194 23.91 -3.45 2.60
CA THR A 194 25.11 -2.76 3.07
C THR A 194 25.88 -2.10 1.93
N GLU A 195 26.02 -2.80 0.80
CA GLU A 195 26.62 -2.23 -0.42
C GLU A 195 25.82 -1.01 -0.90
N ALA A 196 24.50 -1.13 -1.01
CA ALA A 196 23.63 -0.04 -1.42
C ALA A 196 23.67 1.16 -0.45
N GLN A 197 23.81 0.91 0.86
CA GLN A 197 24.01 1.96 1.85
C GLN A 197 25.30 2.75 1.67
N SER A 198 26.34 2.17 1.05
CA SER A 198 27.55 2.92 0.69
C SER A 198 27.32 3.89 -0.48
N GLN A 199 26.30 3.64 -1.30
CA GLN A 199 25.96 4.41 -2.50
C GLN A 199 24.86 5.47 -2.26
N ARG A 200 24.50 5.78 -1.02
CA ARG A 200 23.43 6.77 -0.69
C ARG A 200 23.57 8.11 -1.41
N HIS A 201 24.81 8.57 -1.59
CA HIS A 201 25.12 9.83 -2.24
C HIS A 201 24.84 9.82 -3.75
N VAL A 202 24.76 8.64 -4.36
CA VAL A 202 24.58 8.45 -5.81
C VAL A 202 23.12 8.55 -6.24
N TYR A 203 22.18 8.06 -5.43
CA TYR A 203 20.76 7.93 -5.84
C TYR A 203 20.08 9.25 -6.20
N ALA A 204 20.49 10.36 -5.58
CA ALA A 204 19.94 11.68 -5.88
C ALA A 204 20.32 12.17 -7.30
N TYR A 205 21.45 11.74 -7.86
CA TYR A 205 21.82 12.04 -9.25
C TYR A 205 20.91 11.30 -10.24
N ALA A 206 20.52 10.06 -9.95
CA ALA A 206 19.61 9.29 -10.79
C ALA A 206 18.24 9.98 -10.92
N MET A 207 17.71 10.45 -9.79
CA MET A 207 16.44 11.17 -9.76
C MET A 207 16.54 12.57 -10.35
N ARG A 208 17.66 13.29 -10.16
CA ARG A 208 17.89 14.57 -10.85
C ARG A 208 17.81 14.38 -12.36
N GLY A 209 18.55 13.42 -12.92
CA GLY A 209 18.52 13.15 -14.36
C GLY A 209 17.13 12.68 -14.83
N PHE A 210 16.40 11.89 -14.03
CA PHE A 210 15.02 11.53 -14.37
C PHE A 210 14.08 12.74 -14.40
N ILE A 211 14.21 13.68 -13.46
CA ILE A 211 13.43 14.93 -13.47
C ILE A 211 13.77 15.77 -14.69
N GLU A 212 15.05 15.86 -15.07
CA GLU A 212 15.47 16.55 -16.30
C GLU A 212 14.85 15.90 -17.55
N TYR A 213 14.83 14.57 -17.63
CA TYR A 213 14.11 13.83 -18.68
C TYR A 213 12.61 14.14 -18.71
N VAL A 214 11.95 14.17 -17.54
CA VAL A 214 10.51 14.51 -17.43
C VAL A 214 10.24 15.95 -17.87
N ILE A 215 11.13 16.89 -17.55
CA ILE A 215 11.01 18.29 -17.99
C ILE A 215 11.10 18.37 -19.52
N GLU A 216 12.07 17.68 -20.12
CA GLU A 216 12.27 17.66 -21.57
C GLU A 216 11.09 17.04 -22.32
N HIS A 217 10.47 16.00 -21.75
CA HIS A 217 9.37 15.24 -22.38
C HIS A 217 7.99 15.61 -21.82
N TRP A 218 7.87 16.74 -21.11
CA TRP A 218 6.68 17.09 -20.32
C TRP A 218 5.37 17.04 -21.13
N ASP A 219 5.35 17.62 -22.33
CA ASP A 219 4.17 17.69 -23.18
C ASP A 219 3.72 16.33 -23.72
N GLU A 220 4.68 15.42 -23.95
CA GLU A 220 4.41 14.06 -24.39
C GLU A 220 3.89 13.23 -23.21
N LEU A 221 4.62 13.23 -22.09
CA LEU A 221 4.26 12.47 -20.90
C LEU A 221 2.88 12.86 -20.36
N ASN A 222 2.53 14.16 -20.38
CA ASN A 222 1.19 14.62 -19.99
C ASN A 222 0.06 14.04 -20.83
N LYS A 223 0.32 13.75 -22.11
CA LYS A 223 -0.68 13.17 -23.00
C LYS A 223 -0.75 11.66 -22.85
N VAL A 224 0.40 10.99 -22.75
CA VAL A 224 0.51 9.53 -22.85
C VAL A 224 0.32 8.82 -21.52
N LEU A 225 0.86 9.34 -20.42
CA LEU A 225 0.85 8.63 -19.14
C LEU A 225 -0.58 8.41 -18.58
N PRO A 226 -1.52 9.36 -18.66
CA PRO A 226 -2.90 9.11 -18.19
C PRO A 226 -3.60 8.00 -18.97
N SER A 227 -3.44 7.95 -20.31
CA SER A 227 -3.95 6.84 -21.12
C SER A 227 -3.23 5.54 -20.81
N ARG A 228 -1.91 5.57 -20.58
CA ARG A 228 -1.13 4.38 -20.27
C ARG A 228 -1.56 3.74 -18.95
N VAL A 229 -1.90 4.53 -17.93
CA VAL A 229 -2.50 4.02 -16.68
C VAL A 229 -3.85 3.37 -16.95
N ALA A 230 -4.70 4.00 -17.77
CA ALA A 230 -6.01 3.47 -18.12
C ALA A 230 -5.91 2.15 -18.91
N ASP A 231 -4.97 2.07 -19.85
CA ASP A 231 -4.70 0.90 -20.68
C ASP A 231 -4.11 -0.24 -19.87
N THR A 232 -3.09 0.02 -19.04
CA THR A 232 -2.51 -0.96 -18.10
C THR A 232 -3.58 -1.55 -17.19
N ARG A 233 -4.47 -0.69 -16.70
CA ARG A 233 -5.63 -1.09 -15.90
C ARG A 233 -6.67 -1.83 -16.74
N ALA A 234 -6.71 -1.67 -18.05
CA ALA A 234 -7.65 -2.34 -18.93
C ALA A 234 -7.09 -3.60 -19.59
N LEU A 235 -5.80 -3.94 -19.39
CA LEU A 235 -5.17 -5.16 -19.86
C LEU A 235 -5.98 -6.37 -19.38
N SER A 236 -6.88 -6.80 -20.25
CA SER A 236 -7.86 -7.87 -20.11
C SER A 236 -8.47 -8.02 -21.50
N ASN A 237 -8.10 -9.08 -22.23
CA ASN A 237 -8.85 -9.74 -23.31
C ASN A 237 -7.91 -10.32 -24.39
N GLY A 238 -7.53 -11.57 -24.20
CA GLY A 238 -6.93 -12.39 -25.24
C GLY A 238 -6.51 -13.76 -24.71
N ASN A 239 -7.29 -14.80 -24.98
CA ASN A 239 -6.94 -16.21 -24.74
C ASN A 239 -6.74 -16.67 -23.28
N GLY A 240 -7.50 -16.11 -22.33
CA GLY A 240 -7.69 -16.76 -21.02
C GLY A 240 -6.57 -16.61 -19.99
N HIS A 241 -5.61 -15.70 -20.18
CA HIS A 241 -4.61 -15.40 -19.14
C HIS A 241 -4.37 -13.88 -19.04
N HIS A 242 -4.07 -13.43 -17.83
CA HIS A 242 -3.92 -12.04 -17.31
C HIS A 242 -5.20 -11.39 -16.74
N LYS A 243 -5.24 -11.30 -15.41
CA LYS A 243 -6.21 -10.51 -14.64
C LYS A 243 -5.83 -9.02 -14.72
N ARG A 244 -6.83 -8.15 -14.66
CA ARG A 244 -6.64 -6.69 -14.61
C ARG A 244 -5.89 -6.26 -13.34
N LEU A 245 -4.93 -5.36 -13.49
CA LEU A 245 -4.30 -4.67 -12.36
C LEU A 245 -5.27 -3.62 -11.74
N PRO A 246 -5.44 -3.62 -10.40
CA PRO A 246 -6.06 -2.52 -9.68
C PRO A 246 -5.44 -1.16 -10.04
N ASN A 247 -6.18 -0.07 -9.82
CA ASN A 247 -5.71 1.26 -10.23
C ASN A 247 -4.34 1.64 -9.65
N ALA A 248 -4.10 1.29 -8.39
CA ALA A 248 -2.85 1.59 -7.71
C ALA A 248 -1.65 0.84 -8.31
N THR A 249 -1.81 -0.45 -8.63
CA THR A 249 -0.75 -1.24 -9.27
C THR A 249 -0.51 -0.79 -10.72
N ALA A 250 -1.57 -0.48 -11.48
CA ALA A 250 -1.43 0.09 -12.82
C ALA A 250 -0.67 1.43 -12.83
N THR A 251 -0.93 2.30 -11.83
CA THR A 251 -0.19 3.55 -11.63
C THR A 251 1.29 3.30 -11.34
N LEU A 252 1.62 2.35 -10.45
CA LEU A 252 3.01 1.99 -10.17
C LEU A 252 3.71 1.41 -11.40
N TYR A 253 3.07 0.48 -12.11
CA TYR A 253 3.62 -0.11 -13.33
C TYR A 253 3.93 0.96 -14.39
N THR A 254 3.01 1.90 -14.61
CA THR A 254 3.21 2.99 -15.58
C THR A 254 4.37 3.90 -15.18
N ALA A 255 4.53 4.19 -13.88
CA ALA A 255 5.67 4.98 -13.40
C ALA A 255 6.99 4.21 -13.51
N PHE A 256 6.98 2.90 -13.27
CA PHE A 256 8.12 2.02 -13.45
C PHE A 256 8.56 1.98 -14.93
N GLU A 257 7.60 1.83 -15.85
CA GLU A 257 7.81 1.87 -17.30
C GLU A 257 8.44 3.20 -17.74
N CYS A 258 7.95 4.33 -17.23
CA CYS A 258 8.55 5.63 -17.49
C CYS A 258 10.01 5.71 -17.01
N ALA A 259 10.32 5.15 -15.84
CA ALA A 259 11.69 5.11 -15.31
C ALA A 259 12.61 4.20 -16.14
N MET A 260 12.12 3.06 -16.63
CA MET A 260 12.90 2.18 -17.52
C MET A 260 13.13 2.82 -18.89
N SER A 261 12.13 3.54 -19.42
CA SER A 261 12.27 4.30 -20.67
C SER A 261 13.37 5.36 -20.55
N TYR A 262 13.42 6.07 -19.42
CA TYR A 262 14.53 6.97 -19.12
C TYR A 262 15.88 6.23 -19.05
N ALA A 263 15.96 5.12 -18.33
CA ALA A 263 17.19 4.34 -18.22
C ALA A 263 17.73 3.87 -19.59
N VAL A 264 16.85 3.45 -20.49
CA VAL A 264 17.20 3.11 -21.88
C VAL A 264 17.67 4.33 -22.65
N SER A 265 16.97 5.47 -22.54
CA SER A 265 17.29 6.69 -23.29
C SER A 265 18.71 7.21 -23.03
N ILE A 266 19.23 7.01 -21.81
CA ILE A 266 20.60 7.40 -21.44
C ILE A 266 21.61 6.26 -21.57
N ASN A 267 21.22 5.08 -22.06
CA ASN A 267 22.04 3.86 -22.15
C ASN A 267 22.53 3.30 -20.80
N ALA A 268 21.77 3.52 -19.72
CA ALA A 268 22.02 2.88 -18.43
C ALA A 268 21.75 1.38 -18.50
N ILE A 269 20.72 0.98 -19.23
CA ILE A 269 20.38 -0.39 -19.59
C ILE A 269 20.01 -0.45 -21.07
N ASN A 270 19.96 -1.64 -21.66
CA ASN A 270 19.43 -1.87 -23.00
C ASN A 270 17.94 -2.26 -22.98
N ASP A 271 17.30 -2.27 -24.15
CA ASP A 271 15.86 -2.60 -24.28
C ASP A 271 15.51 -3.99 -23.72
N THR A 272 16.39 -4.99 -23.92
CA THR A 272 16.15 -6.35 -23.42
C THR A 272 16.17 -6.41 -21.89
N GLU A 273 17.08 -5.67 -21.25
CA GLU A 273 17.12 -5.55 -19.79
C GLU A 273 15.89 -4.81 -19.26
N ALA A 274 15.44 -3.77 -19.96
CA ALA A 274 14.23 -3.02 -19.61
C ALA A 274 12.98 -3.90 -19.71
N ASP A 275 12.80 -4.64 -20.80
CA ASP A 275 11.67 -5.56 -21.00
C ASP A 275 11.62 -6.64 -19.90
N GLN A 276 12.78 -7.23 -19.55
CA GLN A 276 12.86 -8.20 -18.46
C GLN A 276 12.45 -7.62 -17.10
N LEU A 277 12.85 -6.38 -16.81
CA LEU A 277 12.46 -5.68 -15.58
C LEU A 277 10.97 -5.33 -15.58
N LEU A 278 10.42 -4.96 -16.73
CA LEU A 278 8.99 -4.67 -16.90
C LEU A 278 8.14 -5.91 -16.68
N ASP A 279 8.51 -7.05 -17.27
CA ASP A 279 7.81 -8.32 -17.08
C ASP A 279 7.84 -8.74 -15.60
N GLN A 280 9.01 -8.68 -14.95
CA GLN A 280 9.14 -8.99 -13.52
C GLN A 280 8.34 -8.04 -12.63
N CYS A 281 8.29 -6.74 -12.96
CA CYS A 281 7.49 -5.76 -12.24
C CYS A 281 5.99 -6.04 -12.40
N TYR A 282 5.54 -6.37 -13.62
CA TYR A 282 4.15 -6.68 -13.91
C TYR A 282 3.66 -7.89 -13.10
N GLU A 283 4.39 -9.01 -13.15
CA GLU A 283 4.06 -10.23 -12.40
C GLU A 283 4.07 -9.96 -10.88
N ALA A 284 5.07 -9.24 -10.37
CA ALA A 284 5.14 -8.89 -8.96
C ALA A 284 3.94 -8.05 -8.49
N LEU A 285 3.53 -7.05 -9.28
CA LEU A 285 2.37 -6.20 -8.95
C LEU A 285 1.04 -6.96 -9.09
N LEU A 286 0.98 -7.95 -9.98
CA LEU A 286 -0.18 -8.83 -10.13
C LEU A 286 -0.34 -9.75 -8.92
N ASP A 287 0.74 -10.40 -8.50
CA ASP A 287 0.77 -11.24 -7.29
C ASP A 287 0.34 -10.45 -6.05
N MET A 288 0.86 -9.23 -5.90
CA MET A 288 0.47 -8.33 -4.80
C MET A 288 -1.02 -7.99 -4.84
N ALA A 289 -1.57 -7.71 -6.03
CA ALA A 289 -2.99 -7.40 -6.19
C ALA A 289 -3.88 -8.60 -5.82
N ASP A 290 -3.48 -9.80 -6.22
CA ASP A 290 -4.20 -11.04 -5.90
C ASP A 290 -4.21 -11.31 -4.39
N VAL A 291 -3.03 -11.26 -3.73
CA VAL A 291 -2.93 -11.41 -2.27
C VAL A 291 -3.76 -10.35 -1.53
N GLN A 292 -3.73 -9.10 -2.00
CA GLN A 292 -4.52 -8.04 -1.39
C GLN A 292 -6.03 -8.23 -1.60
N SER A 293 -6.46 -8.78 -2.74
CA SER A 293 -7.86 -9.09 -3.01
C SER A 293 -8.36 -10.19 -2.07
N GLU A 294 -7.61 -11.28 -1.94
CA GLU A 294 -7.95 -12.40 -1.05
C GLU A 294 -8.06 -11.96 0.42
N LEU A 295 -7.11 -11.15 0.88
CA LEU A 295 -7.15 -10.58 2.23
C LEU A 295 -8.34 -9.64 2.43
N THR A 296 -8.74 -8.88 1.40
CA THR A 296 -9.90 -8.00 1.48
C THR A 296 -11.21 -8.80 1.53
N GLU A 297 -11.31 -9.89 0.77
CA GLU A 297 -12.46 -10.81 0.80
C GLU A 297 -12.57 -11.53 2.15
N ALA A 298 -11.46 -12.06 2.69
CA ALA A 298 -11.45 -12.67 4.02
C ALA A 298 -11.86 -11.71 5.15
N GLU A 299 -11.75 -10.41 4.89
CA GLU A 299 -12.11 -9.31 5.79
C GLU A 299 -13.53 -8.78 5.60
N ASP A 300 -14.32 -9.36 4.67
CA ASP A 300 -15.72 -9.03 4.51
C ASP A 300 -16.48 -9.26 5.84
N PRO A 301 -17.10 -8.21 6.43
CA PRO A 301 -17.89 -8.35 7.65
C PRO A 301 -18.94 -9.47 7.59
N ALA A 302 -19.51 -9.72 6.41
CA ALA A 302 -20.46 -10.82 6.21
C ALA A 302 -19.78 -12.19 6.34
N LEU A 303 -18.60 -12.38 5.75
CA LEU A 303 -17.84 -13.63 5.87
C LEU A 303 -17.31 -13.84 7.29
N LYS A 304 -16.86 -12.78 7.96
CA LYS A 304 -16.46 -12.84 9.38
C LYS A 304 -17.61 -13.24 10.28
N TYR A 305 -18.77 -12.62 10.09
CA TYR A 305 -20.00 -12.97 10.81
C TYR A 305 -20.35 -14.45 10.64
N LEU A 306 -20.35 -14.95 9.40
CA LEU A 306 -20.61 -16.36 9.11
C LEU A 306 -19.55 -17.29 9.73
N THR A 307 -18.28 -16.89 9.73
CA THR A 307 -17.18 -17.64 10.35
C THR A 307 -17.34 -17.72 11.87
N ILE A 308 -17.77 -16.64 12.52
CA ILE A 308 -18.04 -16.62 13.97
C ILE A 308 -19.19 -17.57 14.30
N ILE A 309 -20.30 -17.51 13.56
CA ILE A 309 -21.45 -18.40 13.72
C ILE A 309 -21.05 -19.87 13.54
N SER A 310 -20.34 -20.19 12.46
CA SER A 310 -19.92 -21.56 12.19
C SER A 310 -19.00 -22.11 13.28
N THR A 311 -18.09 -21.27 13.79
CA THR A 311 -17.18 -21.63 14.89
C THR A 311 -17.94 -21.87 16.19
N LEU A 312 -18.93 -21.05 16.53
CA LEU A 312 -19.71 -21.19 17.76
C LEU A 312 -20.60 -22.44 17.74
N ILE A 313 -21.16 -22.77 16.58
CA ILE A 313 -21.87 -24.04 16.35
C ILE A 313 -20.91 -25.22 16.49
N ALA A 314 -19.73 -25.18 15.85
CA ALA A 314 -18.75 -26.26 15.89
C ALA A 314 -18.18 -26.50 17.30
N GLN A 315 -18.06 -25.44 18.11
CA GLN A 315 -17.66 -25.51 19.51
C GLN A 315 -18.79 -25.94 20.46
N ASN A 316 -19.98 -26.26 19.95
CA ASN A 316 -21.17 -26.57 20.74
C ASN A 316 -21.53 -25.47 21.75
N LYS A 317 -21.29 -24.21 21.40
CA LYS A 317 -21.69 -23.04 22.21
C LYS A 317 -23.03 -22.46 21.75
N ALA A 318 -23.43 -22.78 20.53
CA ALA A 318 -24.66 -22.30 19.96
C ALA A 318 -25.28 -23.31 18.99
N TYR A 319 -26.56 -23.12 18.63
CA TYR A 319 -27.25 -23.99 17.69
C TYR A 319 -28.27 -23.25 16.80
N LEU A 320 -28.59 -23.88 15.67
CA LEU A 320 -29.71 -23.52 14.80
C LEU A 320 -30.82 -24.56 14.95
N MET A 321 -32.05 -24.10 15.17
CA MET A 321 -33.19 -24.97 15.36
C MET A 321 -33.83 -25.36 14.02
N GLY A 322 -33.98 -26.64 13.79
CA GLY A 322 -34.54 -27.21 12.57
C GLY A 322 -36.04 -27.51 12.66
N PRO A 323 -36.58 -28.14 11.60
CA PRO A 323 -37.96 -28.60 11.57
C PRO A 323 -38.23 -29.67 12.63
N VAL A 324 -39.51 -29.75 13.03
CA VAL A 324 -40.03 -30.86 13.83
C VAL A 324 -40.00 -32.11 12.96
N TYR A 325 -39.46 -33.21 13.49
CA TYR A 325 -39.47 -34.49 12.78
C TYR A 325 -40.31 -35.56 13.50
N GLU A 326 -40.62 -35.35 14.78
CA GLU A 326 -41.42 -36.27 15.58
C GLU A 326 -42.17 -35.49 16.67
N ILE A 327 -43.38 -35.91 17.02
CA ILE A 327 -44.17 -35.38 18.12
C ILE A 327 -44.51 -36.56 19.02
N ASP A 328 -44.08 -36.50 20.27
CA ASP A 328 -44.33 -37.55 21.27
C ASP A 328 -45.82 -37.59 21.68
N GLU A 329 -46.28 -38.70 22.27
CA GLU A 329 -47.68 -38.90 22.67
C GLU A 329 -48.19 -37.86 23.68
N ASP A 330 -47.29 -37.19 24.40
CA ASP A 330 -47.57 -36.10 25.33
C ASP A 330 -47.62 -34.71 24.67
N GLY A 331 -47.40 -34.63 23.35
CA GLY A 331 -47.38 -33.40 22.57
C GLY A 331 -46.01 -32.72 22.48
N THR A 332 -44.94 -33.34 22.99
CA THR A 332 -43.58 -32.77 22.91
C THR A 332 -43.01 -32.86 21.50
N GLU A 333 -42.61 -31.73 20.92
CA GLU A 333 -42.01 -31.68 19.59
C GLU A 333 -40.50 -31.95 19.63
N LYS A 334 -40.05 -33.02 18.96
CA LYS A 334 -38.63 -33.27 18.70
C LYS A 334 -38.20 -32.59 17.41
N ARG A 335 -37.21 -31.72 17.54
CA ARG A 335 -36.71 -30.87 16.45
C ARG A 335 -35.28 -31.23 16.06
N ALA A 336 -35.02 -31.19 14.76
CA ALA A 336 -33.66 -31.25 14.26
C ALA A 336 -32.89 -30.02 14.75
N HIS A 337 -31.57 -30.11 14.80
CA HIS A 337 -30.73 -28.96 15.09
C HIS A 337 -29.34 -29.15 14.48
N ILE A 338 -28.71 -28.03 14.12
CA ILE A 338 -27.30 -27.96 13.76
C ILE A 338 -26.56 -27.37 14.95
N GLY A 339 -25.56 -28.09 15.48
CA GLY A 339 -24.89 -27.76 16.75
C GLY A 339 -25.41 -28.63 17.89
N MET A 340 -25.33 -28.14 19.13
CA MET A 340 -25.81 -28.86 20.32
C MET A 340 -27.04 -28.17 20.92
N GLY A 341 -28.18 -28.86 20.91
CA GLY A 341 -29.43 -28.38 21.51
C GLY A 341 -29.28 -28.08 23.01
N GLY A 342 -29.89 -26.98 23.47
CA GLY A 342 -29.80 -26.51 24.86
C GLY A 342 -28.74 -25.44 25.12
N THR A 343 -27.96 -25.07 24.11
CA THR A 343 -26.99 -23.96 24.13
C THR A 343 -27.63 -22.67 23.60
N GLU A 344 -26.86 -21.63 23.30
CA GLU A 344 -27.44 -20.37 22.79
C GLU A 344 -28.08 -20.56 21.40
N LYS A 345 -29.36 -20.19 21.26
CA LYS A 345 -30.07 -20.32 19.98
C LYS A 345 -29.79 -19.11 19.10
N LEU A 346 -29.26 -19.34 17.90
CA LEU A 346 -28.94 -18.26 16.95
C LEU A 346 -30.03 -18.01 15.93
N GLY A 347 -30.91 -18.97 15.72
CA GLY A 347 -31.88 -18.90 14.64
C GLY A 347 -32.50 -20.24 14.30
N TRP A 348 -32.96 -20.34 13.06
CA TRP A 348 -33.62 -21.51 12.50
C TRP A 348 -32.98 -21.93 11.19
N HIS A 349 -33.19 -23.18 10.79
CA HIS A 349 -32.92 -23.64 9.43
C HIS A 349 -34.09 -24.47 8.91
N ASP A 350 -34.32 -24.42 7.60
CA ASP A 350 -35.32 -25.27 6.92
C ASP A 350 -34.70 -26.47 6.19
N GLY A 351 -33.36 -26.60 6.24
CA GLY A 351 -32.58 -27.62 5.54
C GLY A 351 -31.92 -27.13 4.25
N SER A 352 -32.36 -25.99 3.72
CA SER A 352 -31.79 -25.32 2.55
C SER A 352 -31.29 -23.90 2.86
N ASN A 353 -31.95 -23.20 3.77
CA ASN A 353 -31.65 -21.84 4.19
C ASN A 353 -31.49 -21.74 5.70
N VAL A 354 -30.75 -20.72 6.12
CA VAL A 354 -30.55 -20.37 7.53
C VAL A 354 -31.16 -18.99 7.79
N TYR A 355 -31.91 -18.87 8.88
CA TYR A 355 -32.59 -17.66 9.32
C TYR A 355 -32.06 -17.26 10.70
N LEU A 356 -31.32 -16.15 10.76
CA LEU A 356 -30.64 -15.71 11.97
C LEU A 356 -31.45 -14.66 12.74
N LEU A 357 -31.30 -14.67 14.06
CA LEU A 357 -31.93 -13.65 14.92
C LEU A 357 -31.26 -12.28 14.69
N PRO A 358 -32.01 -11.16 14.72
CA PRO A 358 -31.49 -9.80 14.48
C PRO A 358 -30.42 -9.30 15.45
N GLY A 359 -30.07 -10.07 16.49
CA GLY A 359 -29.02 -9.78 17.45
C GLY A 359 -28.10 -10.98 17.72
N ALA A 360 -28.14 -12.01 16.88
CA ALA A 360 -27.08 -13.03 16.87
C ALA A 360 -25.80 -12.35 16.38
N TYR A 361 -24.80 -12.34 17.26
CA TYR A 361 -23.50 -11.62 17.30
C TYR A 361 -22.84 -11.21 15.97
#